data_AF-A0ABD5WFP0-F1
#
_entry.id   AF-A0ABD5WFP0-F1
#
_cell.length_a   1.000
_cell.length_b   1.000
_cell.length_c   1.000
_cell.angle_alpha   90.00
_cell.angle_beta   90.00
_cell.angle_gamma   90.00
#
_symmetry.space_group_name_H-M   'P 1'
#
loop_
_entity.id
_entity.type
_entity.pdbx_description
1 polymer ?
#
loop_
_entity_poly.entity_id
_entity_poly.type
_entity_poly.pdbx_seq_one_letter_code
_entity_poly.pdbx_strand_id
1 'polypeptide(L)'
;MDARVGVTKRVETAVENARDLISDAETVVEIAGTADQIQLLLPALREARERGVIARASVYASDGRTTIEGFDPEGALSELRVCSIPGPFLVVIDRHRTCFAPNTRSDEDYGVLVYDRILPFVFHWYYLTCLWNLYPTVYVDDSDQFTYVTLEEFVLDCYRLVADDYDLRVLLEGVDLATGAETTIDGTVTDISFLGDHRKPDRTALSDLGAYTVVSLDAGDETYTLGGWGAVFEDVEVRRISLVGVGAGGTLIPEEKPEKRGDRRDRPET
;
A
#
# COMPACT_ATOMS: atom_id res chain seq x y z
N MET A 1 26.12 19.22 -3.71
CA MET A 1 24.67 19.12 -3.88
C MET A 1 24.45 18.93 -5.36
N ASP A 2 24.45 17.66 -5.78
CA ASP A 2 24.09 17.28 -7.15
C ASP A 2 22.63 17.62 -7.41
N ALA A 3 22.26 17.81 -8.67
CA ALA A 3 20.91 18.20 -9.06
C ALA A 3 19.87 17.19 -8.52
N ARG A 4 18.77 17.70 -7.94
CA ARG A 4 17.63 16.86 -7.49
C ARG A 4 16.98 16.08 -8.64
N VAL A 5 17.21 16.51 -9.87
CA VAL A 5 16.78 15.83 -11.09
C VAL A 5 17.96 15.74 -12.04
N GLY A 6 18.28 14.53 -12.49
CA GLY A 6 19.28 14.23 -13.50
C GLY A 6 18.65 13.63 -14.74
N VAL A 7 19.25 13.87 -15.91
CA VAL A 7 18.84 13.28 -17.19
C VAL A 7 20.00 12.51 -17.78
N THR A 8 19.74 11.27 -18.19
CA THR A 8 20.70 10.40 -18.87
C THR A 8 20.30 10.26 -20.34
N LYS A 9 21.27 9.93 -21.20
CA LYS A 9 21.03 9.77 -22.65
C LYS A 9 20.50 8.39 -23.05
N ARG A 10 20.32 7.48 -22.08
CA ARG A 10 20.08 6.05 -22.33
C ARG A 10 19.19 5.46 -21.27
N VAL A 11 18.27 4.60 -21.70
CA VAL A 11 17.35 3.82 -20.86
C VAL A 11 18.14 2.93 -19.90
N GLU A 12 19.19 2.27 -20.40
CA GLU A 12 20.00 1.33 -19.64
C GLU A 12 20.63 1.99 -18.42
N THR A 13 21.03 3.26 -18.54
CA THR A 13 21.59 4.01 -17.42
C THR A 13 20.56 4.22 -16.31
N ALA A 14 19.27 4.41 -16.62
CA ALA A 14 18.24 4.50 -15.58
C ALA A 14 18.03 3.15 -14.86
N VAL A 15 18.10 2.03 -15.59
CA VAL A 15 17.99 0.68 -15.03
C VAL A 15 19.20 0.36 -14.14
N GLU A 16 20.41 0.68 -14.59
CA GLU A 16 21.64 0.52 -13.81
C GLU A 16 21.60 1.35 -12.52
N ASN A 17 21.17 2.62 -12.61
CA ASN A 17 21.01 3.47 -11.42
C ASN A 17 19.95 2.91 -10.47
N ALA A 18 18.82 2.40 -10.98
CA ALA A 18 17.80 1.79 -10.14
C ALA A 18 18.37 0.61 -9.34
N ARG A 19 19.14 -0.27 -10.00
CA ARG A 19 19.79 -1.41 -9.33
C ARG A 19 20.68 -0.94 -8.18
N ASP A 20 21.52 0.07 -8.42
CA ASP A 20 22.44 0.56 -7.41
C ASP A 20 21.69 1.25 -6.24
N LEU A 21 20.58 1.96 -6.53
CA LEU A 21 19.77 2.61 -5.49
C LEU A 21 18.92 1.64 -4.67
N ILE A 22 18.53 0.49 -5.23
CA ILE A 22 17.79 -0.57 -4.50
C ILE A 22 18.65 -1.15 -3.37
N SER A 23 19.97 -1.20 -3.54
CA SER A 23 20.87 -1.65 -2.48
C SER A 23 20.78 -0.80 -1.22
N ASP A 24 20.38 0.47 -1.35
CA ASP A 24 20.16 1.42 -0.26
C ASP A 24 18.67 1.59 0.08
N ALA A 25 17.79 0.70 -0.38
CA ALA A 25 16.37 0.74 -0.05
C ALA A 25 16.13 0.26 1.39
N GLU A 26 15.19 0.93 2.07
CA GLU A 26 14.88 0.69 3.49
C GLU A 26 13.43 0.24 3.72
N THR A 27 12.48 0.68 2.89
CA THR A 27 11.04 0.46 3.13
C THR A 27 10.36 -0.22 1.95
N VAL A 28 10.34 0.42 0.78
CA VAL A 28 9.52 -0.02 -0.36
C VAL A 28 10.23 0.28 -1.68
N VAL A 29 10.18 -0.69 -2.58
CA VAL A 29 10.59 -0.56 -3.98
C VAL A 29 9.40 -0.94 -4.87
N GLU A 30 8.96 0.02 -5.68
CA GLU A 30 7.89 -0.17 -6.67
C GLU A 30 8.49 -0.14 -8.06
N ILE A 31 8.24 -1.16 -8.87
CA ILE A 31 8.89 -1.32 -10.18
C ILE A 31 7.86 -1.53 -11.26
N ALA A 32 8.03 -0.88 -12.40
CA ALA A 32 7.38 -1.24 -13.63
C ALA A 32 8.40 -1.33 -14.77
N GLY A 33 8.30 -2.36 -15.60
CA GLY A 33 9.29 -2.61 -16.64
C GLY A 33 9.02 -3.89 -17.41
N THR A 34 9.85 -4.11 -18.43
CA THR A 34 9.88 -5.40 -19.13
C THR A 34 10.45 -6.49 -18.21
N ALA A 35 10.18 -7.74 -18.54
CA ALA A 35 10.78 -8.88 -17.82
C ALA A 35 12.31 -8.78 -17.75
N ASP A 36 12.96 -8.44 -18.87
CA ASP A 36 14.41 -8.27 -18.95
C ASP A 36 14.93 -7.17 -18.02
N GLN A 37 14.24 -6.03 -17.97
CA GLN A 37 14.62 -4.92 -17.08
C GLN A 37 14.52 -5.32 -15.62
N ILE A 38 13.43 -5.97 -15.23
CA ILE A 38 13.22 -6.41 -13.84
C ILE A 38 14.20 -7.52 -13.48
N GLN A 39 14.53 -8.42 -14.42
CA GLN A 39 15.49 -9.50 -14.22
C GLN A 39 16.88 -8.97 -13.84
N LEU A 40 17.28 -7.81 -14.38
CA LEU A 40 18.54 -7.13 -14.00
C LEU A 40 18.52 -6.61 -12.55
N LEU A 41 17.35 -6.37 -11.97
CA LEU A 41 17.17 -5.86 -10.61
C LEU A 41 17.06 -6.98 -9.57
N LEU A 42 16.68 -8.21 -9.97
CA LEU A 42 16.42 -9.32 -9.05
C LEU A 42 17.53 -9.57 -8.01
N PRO A 43 18.84 -9.51 -8.34
CA PRO A 43 19.87 -9.69 -7.32
C PRO A 43 19.80 -8.64 -6.20
N ALA A 44 19.70 -7.36 -6.55
CA ALA A 44 19.60 -6.28 -5.57
C ALA A 44 18.28 -6.34 -4.79
N LEU A 45 17.20 -6.77 -5.44
CA LEU A 45 15.90 -6.94 -4.79
C LEU A 45 15.90 -8.06 -3.76
N ARG A 46 16.57 -9.19 -4.02
CA ARG A 46 16.73 -10.26 -3.02
C ARG A 46 17.46 -9.75 -1.78
N GLU A 47 18.57 -9.02 -1.98
CA GLU A 47 19.30 -8.40 -0.86
C GLU A 47 18.43 -7.40 -0.10
N ALA A 48 17.56 -6.65 -0.79
CA ALA A 48 16.61 -5.74 -0.15
C ALA A 48 15.52 -6.49 0.64
N ARG A 49 14.95 -7.57 0.08
CA ARG A 49 13.96 -8.42 0.77
C ARG A 49 14.53 -9.05 2.04
N GLU A 50 15.80 -9.47 2.01
CA GLU A 50 16.49 -10.00 3.21
C GLU A 50 16.58 -8.97 4.34
N ARG A 51 16.54 -7.67 4.03
CA ARG A 51 16.49 -6.57 5.01
C ARG A 51 15.07 -6.17 5.42
N GLY A 52 14.03 -6.80 4.86
CA GLY A 52 12.63 -6.52 5.16
C GLY A 52 11.95 -5.50 4.25
N VAL A 53 12.62 -5.04 3.19
CA VAL A 53 12.04 -4.12 2.19
C VAL A 53 10.88 -4.81 1.46
N ILE A 54 9.78 -4.11 1.21
CA ILE A 54 8.72 -4.60 0.33
C ILE A 54 9.08 -4.29 -1.12
N ALA A 55 9.18 -5.31 -1.96
CA ALA A 55 9.49 -5.15 -3.38
C ALA A 55 8.30 -5.58 -4.24
N ARG A 56 7.69 -4.64 -4.95
CA ARG A 56 6.51 -4.91 -5.78
C ARG A 56 6.76 -4.55 -7.24
N ALA A 57 6.30 -5.41 -8.15
CA ALA A 57 6.59 -5.25 -9.57
C ALA A 57 5.36 -5.41 -10.48
N SER A 58 5.22 -4.47 -11.41
CA SER A 58 4.31 -4.49 -12.55
C SER A 58 5.10 -4.84 -13.80
N VAL A 59 4.98 -6.08 -14.29
CA VAL A 59 5.75 -6.54 -15.45
C VAL A 59 4.93 -6.46 -16.73
N TYR A 60 5.53 -5.92 -17.79
CA TYR A 60 4.90 -5.85 -19.10
C TYR A 60 4.95 -7.21 -19.79
N ALA A 61 3.79 -7.82 -19.98
CA ALA A 61 3.62 -8.98 -20.87
C ALA A 61 2.81 -8.55 -22.09
N SER A 62 3.34 -8.83 -23.28
CA SER A 62 2.50 -8.83 -24.48
C SER A 62 1.44 -9.94 -24.37
N ASP A 63 0.44 -9.90 -25.25
CA ASP A 63 -0.52 -10.99 -25.51
C ASP A 63 -1.41 -11.52 -24.37
N GLY A 64 -1.43 -10.86 -23.20
CA GLY A 64 -2.34 -11.21 -22.11
C GLY A 64 -1.93 -12.46 -21.33
N ARG A 65 -0.70 -12.94 -21.51
CA ARG A 65 -0.08 -13.92 -20.62
C ARG A 65 -0.07 -13.41 -19.18
N THR A 66 -0.29 -14.33 -18.25
CA THR A 66 -0.16 -14.10 -16.81
C THR A 66 1.10 -14.75 -16.23
N THR A 67 1.88 -15.43 -17.06
CA THR A 67 3.14 -16.10 -16.70
C THR A 67 4.26 -15.60 -17.59
N ILE A 68 5.43 -15.40 -16.99
CA ILE A 68 6.62 -14.97 -17.72
C ILE A 68 7.65 -16.09 -17.65
N GLU A 69 7.96 -16.64 -18.81
CA GLU A 69 8.92 -17.74 -18.93
C GLU A 69 10.30 -17.31 -18.41
N GLY A 70 10.90 -18.12 -17.53
CA GLY A 70 12.22 -17.85 -16.96
C GLY A 70 12.28 -16.74 -15.92
N PHE A 71 11.14 -16.17 -15.53
CA PHE A 71 11.07 -15.17 -14.47
C PHE A 71 10.70 -15.82 -13.14
N ASP A 72 11.62 -15.75 -12.18
CA ASP A 72 11.44 -16.27 -10.83
C ASP A 72 11.34 -15.12 -9.82
N PRO A 73 10.12 -14.82 -9.30
CA PRO A 73 9.91 -13.77 -8.31
C PRO A 73 10.30 -14.17 -6.88
N GLU A 74 10.51 -15.48 -6.62
CA GLU A 74 10.66 -16.01 -5.26
C GLU A 74 11.89 -15.40 -4.55
N GLY A 75 11.66 -14.94 -3.31
CA GLY A 75 12.65 -14.24 -2.49
C GLY A 75 13.06 -12.85 -2.98
N ALA A 76 12.67 -12.43 -4.19
CA ALA A 76 13.02 -11.13 -4.75
C ALA A 76 11.85 -10.14 -4.69
N LEU A 77 10.61 -10.62 -4.81
CA LEU A 77 9.41 -9.78 -4.86
C LEU A 77 8.41 -10.21 -3.78
N SER A 78 7.76 -9.23 -3.17
CA SER A 78 6.62 -9.40 -2.28
C SER A 78 5.34 -9.63 -3.08
N GLU A 79 5.20 -8.93 -4.21
CA GLU A 79 4.05 -9.10 -5.10
C GLU A 79 4.42 -8.77 -6.55
N LEU A 80 3.86 -9.55 -7.48
CA LEU A 80 4.02 -9.38 -8.92
C LEU A 80 2.65 -9.31 -9.59
N ARG A 81 2.48 -8.29 -10.43
CA ARG A 81 1.32 -8.09 -11.31
C ARG A 81 1.74 -8.04 -12.76
N VAL A 82 0.87 -8.49 -13.66
CA VAL A 82 1.15 -8.51 -15.11
C VAL A 82 0.32 -7.48 -15.85
N CYS A 83 1.01 -6.52 -16.48
CA CYS A 83 0.44 -5.46 -17.30
C CYS A 83 0.39 -5.87 -18.77
N SER A 84 -0.81 -5.89 -19.35
CA SER A 84 -1.00 -6.19 -20.78
C SER A 84 -0.67 -5.03 -21.72
N ILE A 85 -0.57 -3.80 -21.19
CA ILE A 85 -0.19 -2.61 -21.95
C ILE A 85 1.27 -2.26 -21.64
N PRO A 86 2.15 -2.23 -22.64
CA PRO A 86 3.54 -1.80 -22.45
C PRO A 86 3.63 -0.36 -21.94
N GLY A 87 4.50 -0.14 -20.97
CA GLY A 87 4.72 1.15 -20.32
C GLY A 87 6.21 1.52 -20.22
N PRO A 88 6.51 2.68 -19.63
CA PRO A 88 7.88 3.12 -19.37
C PRO A 88 8.57 2.22 -18.34
N PHE A 89 9.91 2.22 -18.32
CA PHE A 89 10.61 1.75 -17.13
C PHE A 89 10.41 2.76 -16.00
N LEU A 90 10.01 2.29 -14.83
CA LEU A 90 9.79 3.11 -13.66
C LEU A 90 10.22 2.36 -12.41
N VAL A 91 11.00 2.98 -11.54
CA VAL A 91 11.24 2.52 -10.18
C VAL A 91 11.03 3.67 -9.22
N VAL A 92 10.22 3.47 -8.18
CA VAL A 92 10.06 4.40 -7.05
C VAL A 92 10.62 3.72 -5.81
N ILE A 93 11.56 4.37 -5.12
CA ILE A 93 12.27 3.81 -3.97
C ILE A 93 12.08 4.73 -2.77
N ASP A 94 11.52 4.17 -1.69
CA ASP A 94 11.33 4.81 -0.39
C ASP A 94 10.69 6.21 -0.46
N ARG A 95 9.85 6.43 -1.48
CA ARG A 95 9.12 7.67 -1.70
C ARG A 95 9.98 8.91 -1.97
N HIS A 96 11.29 8.77 -2.15
CA HIS A 96 12.18 9.92 -2.33
C HIS A 96 13.20 9.76 -3.47
N ARG A 97 13.19 8.61 -4.15
CA ARG A 97 14.05 8.29 -5.28
C ARG A 97 13.20 7.74 -6.42
N THR A 98 13.48 8.17 -7.65
CA THR A 98 12.84 7.62 -8.84
C THR A 98 13.83 7.46 -9.99
N CYS A 99 13.75 6.32 -10.67
CA CYS A 99 14.39 6.10 -11.96
C CYS A 99 13.30 5.89 -13.00
N PHE A 100 13.29 6.69 -14.05
CA PHE A 100 12.30 6.63 -15.11
C PHE A 100 12.99 6.58 -16.47
N ALA A 101 12.45 5.81 -17.40
CA ALA A 101 12.81 5.91 -18.81
C ALA A 101 11.57 5.64 -19.67
N PRO A 102 11.31 6.42 -20.73
CA PRO A 102 10.13 6.25 -21.55
C PRO A 102 10.16 4.90 -22.29
N ASN A 103 9.01 4.46 -22.78
CA ASN A 103 8.94 3.32 -23.68
C ASN A 103 9.24 3.72 -25.13
N THR A 104 9.20 2.74 -26.03
CA THR A 104 9.48 2.91 -27.47
C THR A 104 8.51 3.84 -28.22
N ARG A 105 7.55 4.47 -27.54
CA ARG A 105 6.67 5.50 -28.13
C ARG A 105 7.26 6.91 -28.02
N SER A 106 8.36 7.10 -27.29
CA SER A 106 9.11 8.36 -27.28
C SER A 106 10.01 8.43 -28.52
N ASP A 107 10.15 9.62 -29.09
CA ASP A 107 11.06 9.89 -30.21
C ASP A 107 12.54 9.92 -29.76
N GLU A 108 12.78 9.99 -28.45
CA GLU A 108 14.11 10.03 -27.84
C GLU A 108 14.27 9.00 -26.72
N ASP A 109 15.45 8.36 -26.69
CA ASP A 109 15.89 7.54 -25.58
C ASP A 109 16.54 8.43 -24.51
N TYR A 110 15.95 8.45 -23.31
CA TYR A 110 16.53 9.15 -22.17
C TYR A 110 16.13 8.48 -20.86
N GLY A 111 16.89 8.74 -19.80
CA GLY A 111 16.52 8.39 -18.44
C GLY A 111 16.36 9.64 -17.60
N VAL A 112 15.51 9.57 -16.58
CA VAL A 112 15.33 10.62 -15.57
C VAL A 112 15.57 10.01 -14.20
N LEU A 113 16.45 10.65 -13.43
CA LEU A 113 16.74 10.30 -12.05
C LEU A 113 16.20 11.42 -11.17
N VAL A 114 15.40 11.10 -10.17
CA VAL A 114 14.82 12.08 -9.24
C VAL A 114 15.23 11.72 -7.82
N TYR A 115 15.78 12.69 -7.09
CA TYR A 115 16.13 12.61 -5.68
C TYR A 115 15.45 13.79 -4.97
N ASP A 116 14.18 13.58 -4.62
CA ASP A 116 13.31 14.60 -4.02
C ASP A 116 12.20 13.93 -3.21
N ARG A 117 11.67 14.60 -2.18
CA ARG A 117 10.66 14.01 -1.27
C ARG A 117 9.23 14.07 -1.82
N ILE A 118 8.97 14.88 -2.85
CA ILE A 118 7.62 15.14 -3.35
C ILE A 118 7.47 14.73 -4.81
N LEU A 119 8.46 15.01 -5.68
CA LEU A 119 8.32 14.66 -7.10
C LEU A 119 8.03 13.17 -7.36
N PRO A 120 8.64 12.21 -6.64
CA PRO A 120 8.30 10.78 -6.75
C PRO A 120 6.82 10.47 -6.51
N PHE A 121 6.07 11.31 -5.79
CA PHE A 121 4.63 11.14 -5.56
C PHE A 121 3.84 11.07 -6.88
N VAL A 122 4.22 11.88 -7.88
CA VAL A 122 3.56 11.85 -9.20
C VAL A 122 3.77 10.50 -9.90
N PHE A 123 4.97 9.96 -9.80
CA PHE A 123 5.30 8.66 -10.38
C PHE A 123 4.63 7.51 -9.63
N HIS A 124 4.53 7.61 -8.32
CA HIS A 124 3.79 6.68 -7.48
C HIS A 124 2.30 6.62 -7.85
N TRP A 125 1.65 7.78 -8.03
CA TRP A 125 0.25 7.81 -8.48
C TRP A 125 0.07 7.24 -9.88
N TYR A 126 1.01 7.51 -10.80
CA TYR A 126 1.02 6.84 -12.10
C TYR A 126 1.15 5.32 -11.95
N TYR A 127 2.08 4.85 -11.12
CA TYR A 127 2.25 3.43 -10.82
C TYR A 127 0.95 2.81 -10.28
N LEU A 128 0.39 3.38 -9.22
CA LEU A 128 -0.83 2.85 -8.60
C LEU A 128 -2.03 2.81 -9.55
N THR A 129 -2.28 3.90 -10.27
CA THR A 129 -3.52 4.08 -11.04
C THR A 129 -3.47 3.46 -12.43
N CYS A 130 -2.28 3.39 -13.03
CA CYS A 130 -2.13 2.97 -14.42
C CYS A 130 -1.49 1.58 -14.56
N LEU A 131 -0.75 1.11 -13.56
CA LEU A 131 0.09 -0.09 -13.67
C LEU A 131 -0.22 -1.15 -12.60
N TRP A 132 -0.56 -0.74 -11.39
CA TRP A 132 -0.74 -1.67 -10.28
C TRP A 132 -2.20 -2.12 -10.10
N ASN A 133 -3.10 -1.19 -9.76
CA ASN A 133 -4.48 -1.53 -9.34
C ASN A 133 -5.38 -2.03 -10.48
N LEU A 134 -4.99 -1.83 -11.74
CA LEU A 134 -5.77 -2.27 -12.90
C LEU A 134 -5.54 -3.72 -13.30
N TYR A 135 -4.45 -4.33 -12.81
CA TYR A 135 -3.95 -5.61 -13.32
C TYR A 135 -3.96 -6.69 -12.24
N PRO A 136 -4.10 -7.97 -12.65
CA PRO A 136 -4.19 -9.07 -11.70
C PRO A 136 -2.82 -9.38 -11.06
N THR A 137 -2.88 -9.76 -9.78
CA THR A 137 -1.77 -10.38 -9.06
C THR A 137 -1.54 -11.81 -9.57
N VAL A 138 -0.30 -12.12 -9.93
CA VAL A 138 0.12 -13.43 -10.43
C VAL A 138 1.08 -14.15 -9.49
N TYR A 139 1.66 -13.40 -8.55
CA TYR A 139 2.45 -13.93 -7.46
C TYR A 139 2.33 -12.96 -6.28
N VAL A 140 2.23 -13.52 -5.07
CA VAL A 140 2.30 -12.82 -3.80
C VAL A 140 3.07 -13.72 -2.84
N ASP A 141 3.97 -13.12 -2.08
CA ASP A 141 4.67 -13.80 -1.00
C ASP A 141 3.70 -13.95 0.19
N ASP A 142 3.53 -15.18 0.69
CA ASP A 142 2.60 -15.48 1.78
C ASP A 142 2.87 -14.60 3.02
N SER A 143 4.12 -14.23 3.27
CA SER A 143 4.48 -13.36 4.40
C SER A 143 4.00 -11.92 4.25
N ASP A 144 3.74 -11.47 3.03
CA ASP A 144 3.36 -10.09 2.70
C ASP A 144 1.90 -9.98 2.20
N GLN A 145 1.13 -11.07 2.15
CA GLN A 145 -0.22 -11.12 1.57
C GLN A 145 -1.19 -10.06 2.12
N PHE A 146 -1.05 -9.67 3.39
CA PHE A 146 -1.88 -8.67 4.04
C PHE A 146 -1.09 -7.43 4.47
N THR A 147 0.00 -7.15 3.75
CA THR A 147 0.81 -5.95 3.91
C THR A 147 0.44 -4.91 2.86
N TYR A 148 0.12 -3.71 3.31
CA TYR A 148 -0.16 -2.55 2.49
C TYR A 148 0.96 -1.53 2.64
N VAL A 149 1.42 -0.97 1.53
CA VAL A 149 2.49 0.06 1.51
C VAL A 149 1.96 1.47 1.24
N THR A 150 0.64 1.58 1.07
CA THR A 150 -0.10 2.84 0.91
C THR A 150 -1.38 2.77 1.75
N LEU A 151 -1.82 3.93 2.24
CA LEU A 151 -3.06 4.00 3.01
C LEU A 151 -4.27 3.73 2.10
N GLU A 152 -4.15 4.13 0.84
CA GLU A 152 -5.17 4.02 -0.18
C GLU A 152 -5.50 2.56 -0.48
N GLU A 153 -4.51 1.69 -0.66
CA GLU A 153 -4.73 0.26 -0.86
C GLU A 153 -5.38 -0.39 0.36
N PHE A 154 -4.92 -0.04 1.57
CA PHE A 154 -5.54 -0.52 2.80
C PHE A 154 -7.03 -0.12 2.87
N VAL A 155 -7.34 1.14 2.58
CA VAL A 155 -8.73 1.65 2.58
C VAL A 155 -9.57 0.97 1.50
N LEU A 156 -9.03 0.75 0.29
CA LEU A 156 -9.75 0.06 -0.78
C LEU A 156 -10.24 -1.32 -0.36
N ASP A 157 -9.39 -2.08 0.33
CA ASP A 157 -9.69 -3.46 0.71
C ASP A 157 -10.47 -3.54 2.04
N CYS A 158 -10.21 -2.63 2.98
CA CYS A 158 -10.72 -2.72 4.35
C CYS A 158 -11.93 -1.84 4.66
N TYR A 159 -12.22 -0.80 3.86
CA TYR A 159 -13.29 0.16 4.17
C TYR A 159 -14.64 -0.49 4.45
N ARG A 160 -15.02 -1.48 3.64
CA ARG A 160 -16.28 -2.20 3.80
C ARG A 160 -16.34 -3.02 5.09
N LEU A 161 -15.23 -3.61 5.51
CA LEU A 161 -15.17 -4.38 6.76
C LEU A 161 -15.40 -3.45 7.96
N VAL A 162 -14.74 -2.28 7.98
CA VAL A 162 -14.96 -1.28 9.04
C VAL A 162 -16.40 -0.77 9.02
N ALA A 163 -16.95 -0.48 7.83
CA ALA A 163 -18.33 -0.01 7.67
C ALA A 163 -19.38 -1.06 8.08
N ASP A 164 -19.00 -2.34 8.09
CA ASP A 164 -19.83 -3.47 8.52
C ASP A 164 -19.49 -3.92 9.96
N ASP A 165 -18.88 -3.02 10.76
CA ASP A 165 -18.54 -3.19 12.18
C ASP A 165 -17.61 -4.38 12.46
N TYR A 166 -16.64 -4.66 11.58
CA TYR A 166 -15.55 -5.59 11.88
C TYR A 166 -14.38 -4.89 12.56
N ASP A 167 -13.80 -5.56 13.57
CA ASP A 167 -12.59 -5.12 14.24
C ASP A 167 -11.36 -5.53 13.41
N LEU A 168 -10.63 -4.55 12.89
CA LEU A 168 -9.40 -4.80 12.13
C LEU A 168 -8.18 -4.49 12.99
N ARG A 169 -7.42 -5.52 13.36
CA ARG A 169 -6.14 -5.38 14.08
C ARG A 169 -5.02 -5.18 13.07
N VAL A 170 -4.24 -4.12 13.25
CA VAL A 170 -3.15 -3.76 12.36
C VAL A 170 -1.86 -3.50 13.14
N LEU A 171 -0.73 -3.87 12.52
CA LEU A 171 0.59 -3.39 12.90
C LEU A 171 1.03 -2.34 11.88
N LEU A 172 1.21 -1.12 12.35
CA LEU A 172 1.61 0.03 11.56
C LEU A 172 3.09 0.33 11.74
N GLU A 173 3.78 0.64 10.64
CA GLU A 173 5.08 1.31 10.64
C GLU A 173 4.95 2.65 9.90
N GLY A 174 5.48 3.72 10.50
CA GLY A 174 5.32 5.06 9.97
C GLY A 174 6.27 6.08 10.59
N VAL A 175 5.99 7.35 10.32
CA VAL A 175 6.72 8.49 10.90
C VAL A 175 5.77 9.31 11.74
N ASP A 176 6.07 9.48 13.02
CA ASP A 176 5.37 10.41 13.91
C ASP A 176 5.61 11.84 13.41
N LEU A 177 4.54 12.57 13.08
CA LEU A 177 4.63 13.88 12.43
C LEU A 177 5.02 15.00 13.40
N ALA A 178 4.81 14.82 14.70
CA ALA A 178 5.20 15.80 15.71
C ALA A 178 6.71 15.79 15.97
N THR A 179 7.32 14.60 15.94
CA THR A 179 8.74 14.39 16.29
C THR A 179 9.62 14.12 15.08
N GLY A 180 9.05 13.63 13.98
CA GLY A 180 9.76 13.16 12.80
C GLY A 180 10.45 11.80 12.98
N ALA A 181 10.18 11.08 14.08
CA ALA A 181 10.79 9.79 14.38
C ALA A 181 10.02 8.63 13.74
N GLU A 182 10.72 7.56 13.40
CA GLU A 182 10.09 6.30 13.03
C GLU A 182 9.34 5.73 14.23
N THR A 183 8.15 5.18 13.97
CA THR A 183 7.27 4.63 15.00
C THR A 183 6.59 3.36 14.50
N THR A 184 6.27 2.48 15.46
CA THR A 184 5.52 1.25 15.23
C THR A 184 4.34 1.20 16.20
N ILE A 185 3.13 1.00 15.68
CA ILE A 185 1.89 1.04 16.48
C ILE A 185 1.06 -0.21 16.21
N ASP A 186 0.66 -0.91 17.27
CA ASP A 186 -0.30 -2.01 17.21
C ASP A 186 -1.66 -1.50 17.71
N GLY A 187 -2.71 -1.64 16.91
CA GLY A 187 -4.02 -1.10 17.25
C GLY A 187 -5.17 -1.72 16.48
N THR A 188 -6.39 -1.28 16.81
CA THR A 188 -7.61 -1.60 16.09
C THR A 188 -8.06 -0.39 15.28
N VAL A 189 -8.39 -0.59 14.00
CA VAL A 189 -9.00 0.48 13.19
C VAL A 189 -10.40 0.75 13.68
N THR A 190 -10.68 2.01 14.02
CA THR A 190 -11.98 2.44 14.57
C THR A 190 -12.80 3.24 13.58
N ASP A 191 -12.16 3.92 12.63
CA ASP A 191 -12.85 4.70 11.60
C ASP A 191 -11.98 4.89 10.36
N ILE A 192 -12.63 5.09 9.22
CA ILE A 192 -11.98 5.43 7.95
C ILE A 192 -12.79 6.56 7.31
N SER A 193 -12.12 7.70 7.09
CA SER A 193 -12.73 8.87 6.45
C SER A 193 -11.93 9.31 5.23
N PHE A 194 -12.66 9.68 4.19
CA PHE A 194 -12.07 10.22 2.96
C PHE A 194 -13.05 11.15 2.25
N LEU A 195 -12.56 11.95 1.31
CA LEU A 195 -13.40 12.89 0.58
C LEU A 195 -14.54 12.19 -0.17
N GLY A 196 -15.78 12.33 0.32
CA GLY A 196 -16.96 11.73 -0.31
C GLY A 196 -17.52 10.50 0.39
N ASP A 197 -16.88 10.04 1.46
CA ASP A 197 -17.28 8.90 2.31
C ASP A 197 -18.74 8.94 2.82
N HIS A 198 -19.31 10.13 3.06
CA HIS A 198 -20.70 10.35 3.47
C HIS A 198 -21.73 9.73 2.52
N ARG A 199 -21.33 9.42 1.27
CA ARG A 199 -22.16 8.73 0.28
C ARG A 199 -22.26 7.23 0.53
N LYS A 200 -21.42 6.67 1.41
CA LYS A 200 -21.30 5.24 1.72
C LYS A 200 -21.28 4.40 0.45
N PRO A 201 -20.28 4.60 -0.43
CA PRO A 201 -20.26 3.92 -1.72
C PRO A 201 -20.22 2.40 -1.52
N ASP A 202 -20.94 1.67 -2.37
CA ASP A 202 -20.89 0.20 -2.37
C ASP A 202 -19.49 -0.32 -2.72
N ARG A 203 -18.72 0.47 -3.48
CA ARG A 203 -17.32 0.21 -3.84
C ARG A 203 -16.53 1.51 -3.85
N THR A 204 -15.38 1.51 -3.18
CA THR A 204 -14.41 2.61 -3.24
C THR A 204 -13.55 2.47 -4.49
N ALA A 205 -13.34 3.57 -5.22
CA ALA A 205 -12.38 3.64 -6.29
C ALA A 205 -11.12 4.39 -5.82
N LEU A 206 -9.97 4.08 -6.40
CA LEU A 206 -8.71 4.74 -6.05
C LEU A 206 -8.76 6.27 -6.25
N SER A 207 -9.59 6.75 -7.19
CA SER A 207 -9.83 8.18 -7.39
C SER A 207 -10.53 8.88 -6.22
N ASP A 208 -11.31 8.14 -5.42
CA ASP A 208 -11.97 8.67 -4.22
C ASP A 208 -10.94 8.95 -3.10
N LEU A 209 -9.77 8.30 -3.19
CA LEU A 209 -8.70 8.34 -2.18
C LEU A 209 -7.54 9.25 -2.59
N GLY A 210 -7.59 9.89 -3.76
CA GLY A 210 -6.53 10.74 -4.31
C GLY A 210 -6.40 12.12 -3.65
N ALA A 211 -7.11 12.37 -2.55
CA ALA A 211 -7.10 13.62 -1.81
C ALA A 211 -6.96 13.32 -0.31
N TYR A 212 -7.91 13.81 0.49
CA TYR A 212 -7.94 13.56 1.92
C TYR A 212 -8.41 12.13 2.21
N THR A 213 -7.54 11.34 2.85
CA THR A 213 -7.80 9.96 3.30
C THR A 213 -7.14 9.78 4.67
N VAL A 214 -7.93 9.48 5.69
CA VAL A 214 -7.49 9.31 7.09
C VAL A 214 -8.07 8.04 7.69
N VAL A 215 -7.25 7.33 8.44
CA VAL A 215 -7.67 6.16 9.22
C VAL A 215 -7.47 6.46 10.70
N SER A 216 -8.49 6.20 11.52
CA SER A 216 -8.39 6.32 12.98
C SER A 216 -8.04 4.96 13.58
N LEU A 217 -7.09 4.95 14.51
CA LEU A 217 -6.56 3.76 15.15
C LEU A 217 -6.64 3.90 16.67
N ASP A 218 -7.18 2.89 17.34
CA ASP A 218 -7.16 2.76 18.80
C ASP A 218 -6.05 1.78 19.23
N ALA A 219 -5.04 2.28 19.94
CA ALA A 219 -3.94 1.50 20.51
C ALA A 219 -4.17 1.13 21.99
N GLY A 220 -5.40 1.30 22.50
CA GLY A 220 -5.82 1.00 23.87
C GLY A 220 -5.77 2.22 24.79
N ASP A 221 -4.57 2.79 24.98
CA ASP A 221 -4.38 3.97 25.85
C ASP A 221 -4.46 5.29 25.08
N GLU A 222 -4.20 5.25 23.77
CA GLU A 222 -4.15 6.40 22.88
C GLU A 222 -4.82 6.08 21.54
N THR A 223 -5.37 7.13 20.93
CA THR A 223 -5.93 7.06 19.57
C THR A 223 -5.07 7.88 18.62
N TYR A 224 -4.81 7.35 17.44
CA TYR A 224 -4.01 7.99 16.40
C TYR A 224 -4.84 8.22 15.14
N THR A 225 -4.57 9.33 14.47
CA THR A 225 -4.97 9.60 13.10
C THR A 225 -3.81 9.28 12.15
N LEU A 226 -4.10 8.48 11.13
CA LEU A 226 -3.12 7.97 10.19
C LEU A 226 -3.34 8.58 8.82
N GLY A 227 -2.27 9.12 8.22
CA GLY A 227 -2.28 9.73 6.89
C GLY A 227 -1.38 8.98 5.89
N GLY A 228 -1.71 9.12 4.61
CA GLY A 228 -0.91 8.58 3.50
C GLY A 228 0.38 9.36 3.24
N TRP A 229 1.06 9.08 2.12
CA TRP A 229 2.27 9.82 1.74
C TRP A 229 1.99 11.32 1.60
N GLY A 230 2.69 12.13 2.40
CA GLY A 230 2.54 13.58 2.40
C GLY A 230 1.52 14.07 3.41
N ALA A 231 1.15 13.24 4.38
CA ALA A 231 0.38 13.61 5.55
C ALA A 231 0.99 14.85 6.25
N VAL A 232 0.11 15.71 6.75
CA VAL A 232 0.49 17.01 7.34
C VAL A 232 -0.23 17.26 8.66
N PHE A 233 -1.46 16.77 8.79
CA PHE A 233 -2.35 17.09 9.91
C PHE A 233 -2.60 15.91 10.83
N GLU A 234 -2.30 14.72 10.33
CA GLU A 234 -2.42 13.44 11.02
C GLU A 234 -1.30 13.27 12.06
N ASP A 235 -1.44 12.29 12.94
CA ASP A 235 -0.42 11.99 13.94
C ASP A 235 0.76 11.22 13.31
N VAL A 236 0.47 10.34 12.35
CA VAL A 236 1.46 9.46 11.73
C VAL A 236 1.32 9.44 10.21
N GLU A 237 2.45 9.65 9.50
CA GLU A 237 2.57 9.32 8.07
C GLU A 237 2.86 7.83 7.92
N VAL A 238 1.92 7.08 7.35
CA VAL A 238 2.01 5.63 7.18
C VAL A 238 3.03 5.24 6.12
N ARG A 239 3.89 4.26 6.43
CA ARG A 239 4.81 3.60 5.49
C ARG A 239 4.41 2.18 5.16
N ARG A 240 3.98 1.40 6.15
CA ARG A 240 3.52 0.03 6.01
C ARG A 240 2.39 -0.25 6.99
N ILE A 241 1.37 -0.97 6.56
CA ILE A 241 0.28 -1.49 7.41
C ILE A 241 0.24 -2.99 7.20
N SER A 242 0.33 -3.77 8.26
CA SER A 242 0.09 -5.22 8.21
C SER A 242 -1.24 -5.52 8.89
N LEU A 243 -2.19 -6.08 8.16
CA LEU A 243 -3.45 -6.55 8.75
C LEU A 243 -3.20 -7.91 9.42
N VAL A 244 -3.24 -7.93 10.75
CA VAL A 244 -2.87 -9.09 11.58
C VAL A 244 -4.08 -9.83 12.17
N GLY A 245 -5.28 -9.26 12.06
CA GLY A 245 -6.50 -9.92 12.50
C GLY A 245 -7.77 -9.21 12.06
N VAL A 246 -8.83 -10.01 11.85
CA VAL A 246 -10.18 -9.54 11.56
C VAL A 246 -11.13 -10.27 12.51
N GLY A 247 -11.89 -9.50 13.30
CA GLY A 247 -12.90 -10.01 14.23
C GLY A 247 -14.27 -9.43 13.95
N ALA A 248 -15.33 -10.15 14.32
CA ALA A 248 -16.66 -9.54 14.37
C ALA A 248 -16.67 -8.53 15.52
N GLY A 249 -17.01 -7.27 15.23
CA GLY A 249 -17.07 -6.22 16.24
C GLY A 249 -18.03 -6.59 17.35
N GLY A 250 -17.63 -6.29 18.58
CA GLY A 250 -18.44 -6.56 19.76
C GLY A 250 -19.71 -5.71 19.77
N THR A 251 -20.78 -6.18 19.15
CA THR A 251 -22.13 -5.75 19.58
C THR A 251 -22.34 -6.39 20.95
N LEU A 252 -22.06 -5.63 22.02
CA LEU A 252 -22.63 -5.93 23.33
C LEU A 252 -24.14 -5.79 23.19
N ILE A 253 -24.82 -6.87 22.81
CA ILE A 253 -26.25 -7.02 23.05
C ILE A 253 -26.39 -6.98 24.58
N PRO A 254 -27.08 -5.98 25.18
CA PRO A 254 -27.33 -6.02 26.60
C PRO A 254 -28.13 -7.28 26.89
N GLU A 255 -27.62 -8.16 27.74
CA GLU A 255 -28.44 -9.24 28.29
C GLU A 255 -29.68 -8.61 28.94
N GLU A 256 -30.85 -8.77 28.30
CA GLU A 256 -32.12 -8.53 28.97
C GLU A 256 -32.17 -9.48 30.17
N LYS A 257 -31.98 -8.91 31.37
CA LYS A 257 -32.23 -9.61 32.62
C LYS A 257 -33.65 -10.17 32.57
N PRO A 258 -33.86 -11.47 32.82
CA PRO A 258 -35.20 -12.02 32.82
C PRO A 258 -36.02 -11.34 33.92
N GLU A 259 -37.11 -10.69 33.53
CA GLU A 259 -38.12 -10.17 34.44
C GLU A 259 -38.56 -11.31 35.37
N LYS A 260 -38.37 -11.10 36.68
CA LYS A 260 -38.97 -11.95 37.70
C LYS A 260 -40.48 -11.87 37.53
N ARG A 261 -41.08 -12.94 36.99
CA ARG A 261 -42.52 -13.17 37.04
C ARG A 261 -42.97 -13.13 38.49
N GLY A 262 -43.60 -12.02 38.85
CA GLY A 262 -44.25 -11.81 40.13
C GLY A 262 -45.29 -12.88 40.40
N ASP A 263 -45.19 -13.42 41.60
CA ASP A 263 -46.13 -14.24 42.33
C ASP A 263 -47.59 -13.76 42.13
N ARG A 264 -48.45 -14.64 41.62
CA ARG A 264 -49.91 -14.50 41.73
C ARG A 264 -50.45 -15.71 42.47
N ARG A 265 -50.45 -15.60 43.80
CA ARG A 265 -51.41 -16.30 44.64
C ARG A 265 -52.70 -15.48 44.77
N ASP A 266 -53.77 -16.25 44.84
CA ASP A 266 -55.10 -15.98 45.36
C ASP A 266 -56.04 -15.04 44.59
N ARG A 267 -57.11 -15.64 44.06
CA ARG A 267 -58.48 -15.32 44.50
C ARG A 267 -59.37 -16.58 44.52
N PRO A 268 -60.22 -16.76 45.54
CA PRO A 268 -61.16 -17.87 45.66
C PRO A 268 -62.58 -17.52 45.15
N GLU A 269 -63.43 -18.54 45.15
CA GLU A 269 -64.91 -18.56 45.00
C GLU A 269 -65.43 -18.39 43.56
N THR A 270 -66.18 -19.35 42.99
CA THR A 270 -67.39 -20.04 43.50
C THR A 270 -67.56 -21.42 42.87
#